data_AF-A0A530M1E4-F1
#
_entry.id   AF-A0A530M1E4-F1
#
_cell.length_a   1.000
_cell.length_b   1.000
_cell.length_c   1.000
_cell.angle_alpha   90.00
_cell.angle_beta   90.00
_cell.angle_gamma   90.00
#
_symmetry.space_group_name_H-M   'P 1'
#
loop_
_entity.id
_entity.type
_entity.pdbx_description
1 polymer ?
#
loop_
_entity_poly.entity_id
_entity_poly.type
_entity_poly.pdbx_seq_one_letter_code
_entity_poly.pdbx_strand_id
1 'polypeptide(L)'
;ADTVTSGATVISGIGVDLKRDGDWTGFSGGASVKDIPLKAAGRVRIANGTTTVELTSGEATMRGIKAAIAQASTITIAKGVTSLDR
;
A
#
# COMPACT_ATOMS: atom_id res chain seq x y z
N ALA A 1 18.36 1.05 1.68
CA ALA A 1 18.25 0.05 0.60
C ALA A 1 17.14 0.56 -0.29
N ASP A 2 17.52 1.07 -1.46
CA ASP A 2 16.66 2.00 -2.20
C ASP A 2 15.92 1.30 -3.35
N THR A 3 16.18 0.00 -3.50
CA THR A 3 15.63 -0.87 -4.54
C THR A 3 15.34 -2.28 -4.00
N VAL A 4 14.23 -2.88 -4.42
CA VAL A 4 13.86 -4.29 -4.21
C VAL A 4 13.67 -4.96 -5.56
N THR A 5 14.29 -6.12 -5.77
CA THR A 5 14.20 -6.90 -7.01
C THR A 5 13.54 -8.25 -6.74
N SER A 6 12.49 -8.58 -7.49
CA SER A 6 11.80 -9.88 -7.46
C SER A 6 11.59 -10.38 -8.88
N GLY A 7 12.33 -11.41 -9.28
CA GLY A 7 12.38 -11.86 -10.68
C GLY A 7 12.77 -10.71 -11.61
N ALA A 8 11.94 -10.44 -12.62
CA ALA A 8 12.14 -9.33 -13.55
C ALA A 8 11.57 -7.97 -13.06
N THR A 9 11.01 -7.92 -11.86
CA THR A 9 10.41 -6.70 -11.31
C THR A 9 11.42 -5.98 -10.43
N VAL A 10 11.68 -4.72 -10.75
CA VAL A 10 12.52 -3.81 -9.96
C VAL A 10 11.64 -2.69 -9.41
N ILE A 11 11.67 -2.52 -8.10
CA ILE A 11 11.01 -1.45 -7.35
C ILE A 11 12.10 -0.54 -6.81
N SER A 12 12.08 0.75 -7.11
CA SER A 12 13.09 1.72 -6.69
C SER A 12 12.47 2.95 -6.01
N GLY A 13 13.30 3.82 -5.44
CA GLY A 13 12.84 5.08 -4.84
C GLY A 13 11.85 4.86 -3.69
N ILE A 14 12.08 3.79 -2.93
CA ILE A 14 11.17 3.36 -1.87
C ILE A 14 11.29 4.32 -0.70
N GLY A 15 10.22 5.06 -0.42
CA GLY A 15 10.06 5.91 0.75
C GLY A 15 8.78 5.53 1.47
N VAL A 16 8.90 5.18 2.75
CA VAL A 16 7.74 4.82 3.59
C VAL A 16 7.88 5.50 4.94
N ASP A 17 6.87 6.28 5.29
CA ASP A 17 6.67 6.82 6.61
C ASP A 17 5.70 5.93 7.37
N LEU A 18 6.05 5.61 8.62
CA LEU A 18 5.22 4.82 9.52
C LEU A 18 4.98 5.61 10.79
N LYS A 19 3.73 5.62 11.26
CA LYS A 19 3.36 6.23 12.52
C LYS A 19 2.44 5.30 13.30
N ARG A 20 2.81 4.99 14.54
CA ARG A 20 1.95 4.20 15.43
C ARG A 20 0.91 5.09 16.13
N ASP A 21 -0.32 4.61 16.19
CA ASP A 21 -1.47 5.24 16.85
C ASP A 21 -2.35 4.16 17.48
N GLY A 22 -2.12 3.88 18.77
CA GLY A 22 -2.78 2.78 19.49
C GLY A 22 -2.54 1.42 18.82
N ASP A 23 -3.62 0.72 18.47
CA ASP A 23 -3.58 -0.57 17.78
C ASP A 23 -3.21 -0.46 16.29
N TRP A 24 -3.26 0.75 15.74
CA TRP A 24 -2.99 1.03 14.34
C TRP A 24 -1.55 1.47 14.11
N THR A 25 -1.05 1.13 12.93
CA THR A 25 0.13 1.74 12.34
C THR A 25 -0.31 2.41 11.04
N GLY A 26 -0.32 3.74 11.03
CA GLY A 26 -0.47 4.52 9.81
C GLY A 26 0.74 4.37 8.92
N PHE A 27 0.51 4.36 7.61
CA PHE A 27 1.55 4.38 6.59
C PHE A 27 1.23 5.42 5.53
N SER A 28 2.28 6.07 5.03
CA SER A 28 2.26 6.78 3.76
C SER A 28 3.56 6.50 3.04
N GLY A 29 3.50 6.34 1.73
CA GLY A 29 4.73 6.07 1.01
C GLY A 29 4.53 6.00 -0.48
N GLY A 30 5.65 5.79 -1.15
CA GLY A 30 5.70 5.63 -2.57
C GLY A 30 6.91 4.84 -3.00
N ALA A 31 6.85 4.39 -4.24
CA ALA A 31 7.94 3.72 -4.92
C ALA A 31 7.77 3.92 -6.43
N SER A 32 8.80 3.59 -7.19
CA SER A 32 8.75 3.55 -8.65
C SER A 32 8.92 2.13 -9.14
N VAL A 33 8.09 1.72 -10.10
CA VAL A 33 8.21 0.42 -10.79
C VAL A 33 8.24 0.67 -12.28
N LYS A 34 9.34 0.32 -12.96
CA LYS A 34 9.52 0.63 -14.40
C LYS A 34 9.24 2.12 -14.71
N ASP A 35 9.80 3.01 -13.89
CA ASP A 35 9.61 4.47 -13.96
C ASP A 35 8.17 4.97 -13.75
N ILE A 36 7.28 4.10 -13.25
CA ILE A 36 5.92 4.47 -12.86
C ILE A 36 5.92 4.83 -11.38
N PRO A 37 5.75 6.11 -11.01
CA PRO A 37 5.63 6.51 -9.62
C PRO A 37 4.29 6.04 -9.05
N LEU A 38 4.36 5.40 -7.90
CA LEU A 38 3.26 4.88 -7.10
C LEU A 38 3.24 5.62 -5.77
N LYS A 39 2.04 5.92 -5.27
CA LYS A 39 1.84 6.41 -3.90
C LYS A 39 0.66 5.70 -3.25
N ALA A 40 0.76 5.45 -1.95
CA ALA A 40 -0.32 4.91 -1.16
C ALA A 40 -0.28 5.48 0.26
N ALA A 41 -1.45 5.62 0.86
CA ALA A 41 -1.59 5.96 2.27
C ALA A 41 -2.76 5.19 2.89
N GLY A 42 -2.62 4.89 4.17
CA GLY A 42 -3.63 4.17 4.92
C GLY A 42 -3.15 3.84 6.33
N ARG A 43 -3.79 2.85 6.93
CA ARG A 43 -3.36 2.30 8.22
C ARG A 43 -3.60 0.81 8.29
N VAL A 44 -2.77 0.12 9.05
CA VAL A 44 -2.85 -1.32 9.29
C VAL A 44 -2.97 -1.61 10.77
N ARG A 45 -3.81 -2.59 11.13
CA ARG A 45 -3.84 -3.20 12.45
C ARG A 45 -3.80 -4.71 12.33
N ILE A 46 -3.29 -5.36 13.37
CA ILE A 46 -3.34 -6.82 13.51
C ILE A 46 -4.01 -7.10 14.86
N ALA A 47 -5.19 -7.72 14.82
CA ALA A 47 -5.96 -8.05 16.01
C ALA A 47 -6.73 -9.34 15.79
N ASN A 48 -6.84 -10.19 16.82
CA ASN A 48 -7.66 -11.41 16.79
C ASN A 48 -7.39 -12.31 15.57
N GLY A 49 -6.12 -12.46 15.18
CA GLY A 49 -5.71 -13.27 14.03
C GLY A 49 -6.11 -12.69 12.66
N THR A 50 -6.50 -11.42 12.61
CA THR A 50 -6.91 -10.70 11.39
C THR A 50 -6.02 -9.49 11.17
N THR A 51 -5.48 -9.36 9.97
CA THR A 51 -4.84 -8.11 9.52
C THR A 51 -5.89 -7.29 8.78
N THR A 52 -6.15 -6.08 9.25
CA THR A 52 -7.02 -5.10 8.57
C THR A 52 -6.18 -3.96 8.05
N VAL A 53 -6.32 -3.65 6.77
CA VAL A 53 -5.74 -2.45 6.15
C VAL A 53 -6.90 -1.55 5.72
N GLU A 54 -6.91 -0.32 6.23
CA GLU A 54 -7.77 0.73 5.72
C GLU A 54 -6.93 1.57 4.75
N LEU A 55 -7.17 1.41 3.45
CA LEU A 55 -6.48 2.13 2.39
C LEU A 55 -7.25 3.42 2.10
N THR A 56 -6.67 4.56 2.44
CA THR A 56 -7.29 5.87 2.23
C THR A 56 -7.00 6.42 0.84
N SER A 57 -5.83 6.07 0.27
CA SER A 57 -5.46 6.47 -1.07
C SER A 57 -4.47 5.49 -1.69
N GLY A 58 -4.52 5.40 -3.01
CA GLY A 58 -3.58 4.66 -3.83
C GLY A 58 -3.62 5.21 -5.24
N GLU A 59 -2.48 5.57 -5.80
CA GLU A 59 -2.38 6.15 -7.14
C GLU A 59 -1.11 5.74 -7.88
N ALA A 60 -1.21 5.75 -9.21
CA ALA A 60 -0.13 5.50 -10.15
C ALA A 60 -0.28 6.44 -11.35
N THR A 61 0.83 6.95 -11.89
CA THR A 61 0.79 7.76 -13.13
C THR A 61 1.62 7.09 -14.22
N MET A 62 0.96 6.63 -15.27
CA MET A 62 1.59 5.93 -16.40
C MET A 62 1.47 6.78 -17.66
N ARG A 63 2.60 7.28 -18.18
CA ARG A 63 2.63 8.07 -19.42
C ARG A 63 1.64 9.25 -19.42
N GLY A 64 1.50 9.91 -18.27
CA GLY A 64 0.57 11.03 -18.05
C GLY A 64 -0.86 10.63 -17.65
N ILE A 65 -1.19 9.34 -17.62
CA ILE A 65 -2.51 8.85 -17.22
C ILE A 65 -2.48 8.46 -15.74
N LYS A 66 -3.29 9.14 -14.93
CA LYS A 66 -3.43 8.85 -13.50
C LYS A 66 -4.49 7.77 -13.29
N ALA A 67 -4.11 6.68 -12.63
CA ALA A 67 -5.02 5.72 -12.03
C ALA A 67 -5.03 5.93 -10.51
N ALA A 68 -6.20 5.98 -9.89
CA ALA A 68 -6.34 6.09 -8.45
C ALA A 68 -7.53 5.24 -7.97
N ILE A 69 -7.48 4.79 -6.72
CA ILE A 69 -8.68 4.22 -6.09
C ILE A 69 -9.75 5.31 -5.99
N ALA A 70 -11.01 4.95 -6.29
CA ALA A 70 -12.11 5.91 -6.35
C ALA A 70 -12.58 6.35 -4.95
N GLN A 71 -12.43 5.48 -3.95
CA GLN A 71 -12.80 5.71 -2.57
C GLN A 71 -11.91 4.89 -1.64
N ALA A 72 -11.99 5.17 -0.34
CA ALA A 72 -11.31 4.35 0.67
C ALA A 72 -11.76 2.90 0.57
N SER A 73 -10.86 1.96 0.86
CA SER A 73 -11.17 0.52 0.77
C SER A 73 -10.59 -0.22 1.96
N THR A 74 -11.23 -1.33 2.34
CA THR A 74 -10.76 -2.17 3.45
C THR A 74 -10.25 -3.49 2.90
N ILE A 75 -9.00 -3.82 3.21
CA ILE A 75 -8.42 -5.13 2.94
C ILE A 75 -8.40 -5.90 4.25
N THR A 76 -8.94 -7.11 4.23
CA THR A 76 -8.91 -8.02 5.37
C THR A 76 -8.17 -9.28 5.00
N ILE A 77 -7.22 -9.68 5.85
CA ILE A 77 -6.49 -10.95 5.71
C ILE A 77 -6.76 -11.77 6.96
N ALA A 78 -7.42 -12.91 6.80
CA ALA A 78 -7.72 -13.84 7.89
C ALA A 78 -7.70 -15.27 7.37
N LYS A 79 -7.13 -16.21 8.13
CA LYS A 79 -7.10 -17.65 7.79
C LYS A 79 -6.56 -17.93 6.37
N GLY A 80 -5.58 -17.14 5.91
CA GLY A 80 -4.99 -17.26 4.58
C GLY A 80 -5.83 -16.69 3.43
N VAL A 81 -7.01 -16.13 3.70
CA VAL A 81 -7.88 -15.50 2.70
C VAL A 81 -7.70 -13.98 2.76
N THR A 82 -7.53 -13.38 1.58
CA THR A 82 -7.53 -11.92 1.41
C THR A 82 -8.86 -11.49 0.79
N SER A 83 -9.52 -10.50 1.39
CA SER A 83 -10.76 -9.91 0.89
C SER A 83 -10.60 -8.40 0.76
N LEU A 84 -11.25 -7.83 -0.25
CA LEU A 84 -11.27 -6.39 -0.52
C LEU A 84 -12.72 -5.91 -0.51
N ASP A 85 -12.99 -4.95 0.36
CA ASP A 85 -14.26 -4.24 0.45
C ASP A 85 -14.10 -2.80 -0.06
N ARG A 86 -15.08 -2.30 -0.81
CA ARG A 86 -15.00 -1.03 -1.53
C ARG A 86 -16.15 -0.10 -1.20
#